data_AF-A0A7L1HPX9-F1
#
_entry.id   AF-A0A7L1HPX9-F1
#
_cell.length_a   1.000
_cell.length_b   1.000
_cell.length_c   1.000
_cell.angle_alpha   90.00
_cell.angle_beta   90.00
_cell.angle_gamma   90.00
#
_symmetry.space_group_name_H-M   'P 1'
#
loop_
_entity.id
_entity.type
_entity.pdbx_description
1 polymer ?
#
loop_
_entity_poly.entity_id
_entity_poly.type
_entity_poly.pdbx_seq_one_letter_code
_entity_poly.pdbx_strand_id
1 'polypeptide(L)'
;TDKGSDDILAFAFSPSGDYFAMTDDSKRLILFHTKPSWECVSVRLVKRRCTSLIITAADDKILVADKSGDVYSYSITEPQAEGKLELGHLSLLLDVALSPDDQYILTADRDEKIRVSLAKAPYYIVAYCLGHKEFVSKILVIPNYPDLLLSASGDSTLRLWEYKKGEEVHCCHLSNICGPETTKPDQKYPVSRITYCCEGSYVAILCDRIPTVYIFQLDAVAQQLVYRQQISLKHKIWDIAFEETGDLWILEEDREAPLQLYRPCDGQWKPVTDDKGLQKMSKYLRDNWTVFEGFVGTERHYSSLYKASFDNMADYLQRKEERLQQQKKKRQ
;
A
#
# COMPACT_ATOMS: atom_id res chain seq x y z
N THR A 1 4.06 -29.94 -6.13
CA THR A 1 5.36 -29.33 -6.47
C THR A 1 5.05 -27.96 -7.05
N ASP A 2 4.81 -26.99 -6.17
CA ASP A 2 4.60 -25.60 -6.57
C ASP A 2 5.95 -25.09 -7.10
N LYS A 3 6.10 -25.06 -8.41
CA LYS A 3 7.03 -24.11 -9.01
C LYS A 3 6.37 -22.75 -8.77
N GLY A 4 6.90 -21.96 -7.83
CA GLY A 4 6.48 -20.57 -7.66
C GLY A 4 6.57 -19.85 -9.00
N SER A 5 5.71 -18.87 -9.23
CA SER A 5 5.74 -18.03 -10.44
C SER A 5 6.91 -17.05 -10.44
N ASP A 6 7.72 -17.02 -9.37
CA ASP A 6 8.78 -16.03 -9.12
C ASP A 6 8.22 -14.59 -9.08
N ASP A 7 6.94 -14.45 -8.73
CA ASP A 7 6.25 -13.17 -8.65
C ASP A 7 6.80 -12.34 -7.47
N ILE A 8 7.24 -11.12 -7.76
CA ILE A 8 7.67 -10.17 -6.73
C ILE A 8 6.45 -9.71 -5.94
N LEU A 9 6.50 -9.88 -4.62
CA LEU A 9 5.40 -9.55 -3.72
C LEU A 9 5.56 -8.18 -3.06
N ALA A 10 6.78 -7.85 -2.66
CA ALA A 10 7.13 -6.58 -2.06
C ALA A 10 8.60 -6.29 -2.32
N PHE A 11 8.94 -5.00 -2.36
CA PHE A 11 10.31 -4.52 -2.54
C PHE A 11 10.46 -3.13 -1.91
N ALA A 12 11.69 -2.77 -1.57
CA ALA A 12 12.02 -1.45 -1.06
C ALA A 12 13.49 -1.11 -1.34
N PHE A 13 13.75 0.18 -1.59
CA PHE A 13 15.08 0.74 -1.44
C PHE A 13 15.30 1.18 0.01
N SER A 14 16.56 1.11 0.43
CA SER A 14 17.06 1.82 1.61
C SER A 14 16.91 3.34 1.44
N PRO A 15 16.76 4.10 2.53
CA PRO A 15 16.77 5.57 2.45
C PRO A 15 18.06 6.17 1.88
N SER A 16 19.23 5.53 2.05
CA SER A 16 20.47 5.93 1.36
C SER A 16 20.50 5.56 -0.13
N GLY A 17 19.64 4.63 -0.53
CA GLY A 17 19.62 4.02 -1.84
C GLY A 17 20.76 3.01 -2.08
N ASP A 18 21.56 2.65 -1.07
CA ASP A 18 22.71 1.73 -1.19
C ASP A 18 22.29 0.25 -1.19
N TYR A 19 21.11 -0.04 -0.65
CA TYR A 19 20.49 -1.36 -0.63
C TYR A 19 19.12 -1.38 -1.30
N PHE A 20 18.81 -2.50 -1.93
CA PHE A 20 17.49 -2.86 -2.43
C PHE A 20 17.13 -4.26 -1.93
N ALA A 21 15.95 -4.41 -1.35
CA ALA A 21 15.43 -5.70 -0.91
C ALA A 21 14.14 -6.03 -1.65
N MET A 22 13.95 -7.30 -1.96
CA MET A 22 12.71 -7.81 -2.55
C MET A 22 12.35 -9.17 -1.99
N THR A 23 11.05 -9.49 -2.04
CA THR A 23 10.53 -10.81 -1.75
C THR A 23 9.68 -11.34 -2.87
N ASP A 24 9.66 -12.66 -3.03
CA ASP A 24 8.85 -13.34 -4.04
C ASP A 24 7.86 -14.35 -3.43
N ASP A 25 7.01 -14.91 -4.30
CA ASP A 25 6.02 -15.93 -3.95
C ASP A 25 6.62 -17.27 -3.51
N SER A 26 7.90 -17.50 -3.85
CA SER A 26 8.75 -18.60 -3.36
C SER A 26 9.33 -18.33 -1.96
N LYS A 27 8.94 -17.22 -1.32
CA LYS A 27 9.37 -16.81 0.03
C LYS A 27 10.86 -16.52 0.13
N ARG A 28 11.52 -16.18 -0.97
CA ARG A 28 12.90 -15.68 -0.91
C ARG A 28 12.87 -14.21 -0.53
N LEU A 29 13.74 -13.80 0.38
CA LEU A 29 14.15 -12.41 0.63
C LEU A 29 15.52 -12.24 -0.01
N ILE A 30 15.59 -11.43 -1.05
CA ILE A 30 16.82 -11.16 -1.78
C ILE A 30 17.25 -9.73 -1.45
N LEU A 31 18.49 -9.58 -1.00
CA LEU A 31 19.12 -8.30 -0.70
C LEU A 31 20.20 -8.02 -1.74
N PHE A 32 20.14 -6.84 -2.33
CA PHE A 32 21.15 -6.32 -3.23
C PHE A 32 21.82 -5.09 -2.63
N HIS A 33 23.12 -4.96 -2.87
CA HIS A 33 23.83 -3.70 -2.80
C HIS A 33 23.75 -3.05 -4.18
N THR A 34 23.47 -1.76 -4.25
CA THR A 34 23.10 -1.08 -5.51
C THR A 34 24.25 -0.27 -6.11
N LYS A 35 25.18 0.19 -5.29
CA LYS A 35 26.30 1.07 -5.67
C LYS A 35 27.64 0.41 -5.30
N PRO A 36 28.68 0.47 -6.12
CA PRO A 36 28.74 1.05 -7.46
C PRO A 36 28.02 0.19 -8.52
N SER A 37 27.68 -1.06 -8.18
CA SER A 37 26.98 -2.00 -9.05
C SER A 37 25.99 -2.83 -8.26
N TRP A 38 25.00 -3.37 -8.98
CA TRP A 38 24.03 -4.31 -8.43
C TRP A 38 24.68 -5.65 -8.10
N GLU A 39 24.81 -5.95 -6.83
CA GLU A 39 25.40 -7.19 -6.32
C GLU A 39 24.44 -7.86 -5.34
N CYS A 40 24.14 -9.14 -5.57
CA CYS A 40 23.33 -9.91 -4.64
C CYS A 40 24.13 -10.22 -3.38
N VAL A 41 23.74 -9.60 -2.26
CA VAL A 41 24.38 -9.76 -0.94
C VAL A 41 23.89 -11.03 -0.25
N SER A 42 22.59 -11.33 -0.33
CA SER A 42 22.02 -12.53 0.29
C SER A 42 20.70 -12.97 -0.34
N VAL A 43 20.43 -14.27 -0.23
CA VAL A 43 19.12 -14.88 -0.50
C VAL A 43 18.75 -15.67 0.74
N ARG A 44 17.68 -15.25 1.42
CA ARG A 44 17.17 -15.88 2.66
C ARG A 44 15.74 -16.34 2.47
N LEU A 45 15.25 -17.22 3.35
CA LEU A 45 13.84 -17.61 3.35
C LEU A 45 13.05 -16.83 4.41
N VAL A 46 11.93 -16.27 4.01
CA VAL A 46 10.94 -15.70 4.94
C VAL A 46 10.00 -16.77 5.47
N LYS A 47 9.54 -16.63 6.71
CA LYS A 47 8.74 -17.67 7.38
C LYS A 47 7.39 -17.89 6.67
N ARG A 48 6.75 -16.80 6.22
CA ARG A 48 5.49 -16.83 5.46
C ARG A 48 5.55 -15.86 4.28
N ARG A 49 4.51 -15.92 3.44
CA ARG A 49 4.36 -15.03 2.28
C ARG A 49 4.37 -13.57 2.76
N CYS A 50 5.32 -12.79 2.25
CA CYS A 50 5.46 -11.37 2.54
C CYS A 50 4.27 -10.58 1.99
N THR A 51 3.83 -9.57 2.73
CA THR A 51 2.78 -8.62 2.30
C THR A 51 3.32 -7.21 2.13
N SER A 52 4.32 -6.81 2.94
CA SER A 52 5.03 -5.54 2.81
C SER A 52 6.43 -5.65 3.41
N LEU A 53 7.39 -4.88 2.89
CA LEU A 53 8.75 -4.84 3.42
C LEU A 53 9.31 -3.42 3.35
N ILE A 54 10.16 -3.09 4.30
CA ILE A 54 10.83 -1.79 4.41
C ILE A 54 12.26 -1.98 4.94
N ILE A 55 13.14 -1.02 4.65
CA ILE A 55 14.49 -0.95 5.21
C ILE A 55 14.53 0.21 6.19
N THR A 56 15.17 0.00 7.34
CA THR A 56 15.38 1.02 8.38
C THR A 56 16.20 2.20 7.86
N ALA A 57 15.96 3.41 8.37
CA ALA A 57 16.76 4.59 8.04
C ALA A 57 18.25 4.44 8.41
N ALA A 58 18.56 3.61 9.40
CA ALA A 58 19.93 3.24 9.75
C ALA A 58 20.61 2.25 8.79
N ASP A 59 19.91 1.74 7.77
CA ASP A 59 20.38 0.72 6.83
C ASP A 59 20.95 -0.56 7.47
N ASP A 60 20.50 -0.89 8.68
CA ASP A 60 20.98 -2.06 9.42
C ASP A 60 20.03 -3.25 9.34
N LYS A 61 18.73 -3.02 9.06
CA LYS A 61 17.71 -4.07 9.05
C LYS A 61 16.67 -3.91 7.94
N ILE A 62 16.14 -5.05 7.54
CA ILE A 62 14.93 -5.17 6.71
C ILE A 62 13.80 -5.65 7.60
N LEU A 63 12.68 -4.94 7.65
CA LEU A 63 11.45 -5.41 8.28
C LEU A 63 10.54 -6.02 7.23
N VAL A 64 10.05 -7.22 7.52
CA VAL A 64 9.17 -8.00 6.64
C VAL A 64 7.88 -8.29 7.38
N ALA A 65 6.78 -7.72 6.91
CA ALA A 65 5.43 -8.05 7.37
C ALA A 65 4.88 -9.21 6.54
N ASP A 66 4.19 -10.15 7.19
CA ASP A 66 3.75 -11.37 6.53
C ASP A 66 2.25 -11.68 6.66
N LYS A 67 1.83 -12.68 5.89
CA LYS A 67 0.43 -13.09 5.80
C LYS A 67 -0.15 -13.66 7.11
N SER A 68 0.68 -14.11 8.06
CA SER A 68 0.20 -14.62 9.35
C SER A 68 -0.09 -13.51 10.35
N GLY A 69 0.37 -12.29 10.09
CA GLY A 69 0.24 -11.19 11.04
C GLY A 69 1.56 -10.81 11.72
N ASP A 70 2.68 -11.41 11.33
CA ASP A 70 3.96 -11.22 12.01
C ASP A 70 4.84 -10.20 11.27
N VAL A 71 5.70 -9.52 12.02
CA VAL A 71 6.81 -8.72 11.50
C VAL A 71 8.13 -9.34 11.94
N TYR A 72 8.97 -9.69 10.97
CA TYR A 72 10.33 -10.18 11.20
C TYR A 72 11.36 -9.13 10.80
N SER A 73 12.45 -9.02 11.56
CA SER A 73 13.63 -8.26 11.19
C SER A 73 14.73 -9.18 10.64
N TYR A 74 15.42 -8.71 9.61
CA TYR A 74 16.57 -9.38 8.99
C TYR A 74 17.74 -8.41 8.96
N SER A 75 18.89 -8.82 9.50
CA SER A 75 20.09 -7.98 9.52
C SER A 75 20.65 -7.78 8.10
N ILE A 76 21.03 -6.55 7.77
CA ILE A 76 21.78 -6.21 6.55
C ILE A 76 23.28 -6.45 6.79
N THR A 77 23.78 -6.13 7.99
CA THR A 77 25.19 -6.29 8.38
C THR A 77 25.58 -7.75 8.65
N GLU A 78 24.60 -8.59 9.00
CA GLU A 78 24.75 -10.04 9.16
C GLU A 78 23.85 -10.76 8.14
N PRO A 79 24.21 -10.77 6.85
CA PRO A 79 23.34 -11.19 5.76
C PRO A 79 22.92 -12.67 5.77
N GLN A 80 23.54 -13.48 6.63
CA GLN A 80 23.23 -14.90 6.81
C GLN A 80 22.43 -15.18 8.08
N ALA A 81 22.19 -14.18 8.93
CA ALA A 81 21.40 -14.34 10.14
C ALA A 81 19.94 -14.66 9.79
N GLU A 82 19.33 -15.55 10.59
CA GLU A 82 17.90 -15.84 10.49
C GLU A 82 17.05 -14.63 10.88
N GLY A 83 15.83 -14.57 10.35
CA GLY A 83 14.86 -13.54 10.70
C GLY A 83 14.43 -13.65 12.17
N LYS A 84 14.42 -12.53 12.87
CA LYS A 84 13.97 -12.41 14.26
C LYS A 84 12.55 -11.87 14.30
N LEU A 85 11.65 -12.54 15.02
CA LEU A 85 10.30 -12.02 15.25
C LEU A 85 10.37 -10.76 16.11
N GLU A 86 9.82 -9.65 15.62
CA GLU A 86 9.76 -8.39 16.36
C GLU A 86 8.39 -8.22 17.04
N LEU A 87 7.30 -8.40 16.29
CA LEU A 87 5.94 -8.32 16.81
C LEU A 87 4.97 -9.17 15.97
N GLY A 88 3.78 -9.40 16.50
CA GLY A 88 2.72 -10.16 15.83
C GLY A 88 1.33 -9.61 16.09
N HIS A 89 0.46 -9.84 15.11
CA HIS A 89 -0.98 -9.58 15.09
C HIS A 89 -1.73 -10.90 14.91
N LEU A 90 -2.99 -10.94 15.33
CA LEU A 90 -3.87 -12.08 15.04
C LEU A 90 -4.49 -12.00 13.64
N SER A 91 -4.42 -10.83 13.01
CA SER A 91 -4.94 -10.56 11.68
C SER A 91 -3.81 -10.43 10.67
N LEU A 92 -4.16 -10.65 9.40
CA LEU A 92 -3.30 -10.44 8.26
C LEU A 92 -2.74 -9.02 8.26
N LEU A 93 -1.41 -8.88 8.29
CA LEU A 93 -0.77 -7.59 8.03
C LEU A 93 -0.82 -7.27 6.53
N LEU A 94 -1.20 -6.04 6.22
CA LEU A 94 -1.32 -5.54 4.85
C LEU A 94 -0.22 -4.52 4.53
N ASP A 95 0.28 -3.81 5.54
CA ASP A 95 1.37 -2.87 5.34
C ASP A 95 2.17 -2.62 6.64
N VAL A 96 3.40 -2.16 6.47
CA VAL A 96 4.31 -1.77 7.55
C VAL A 96 5.03 -0.48 7.17
N ALA A 97 5.19 0.42 8.14
CA ALA A 97 5.96 1.65 8.00
C ALA A 97 6.86 1.88 9.22
N LEU A 98 7.90 2.67 9.03
CA LEU A 98 8.79 3.15 10.09
C LEU A 98 8.66 4.67 10.20
N SER A 99 8.81 5.19 11.42
CA SER A 99 9.07 6.62 11.59
C SER A 99 10.46 6.97 11.00
N PRO A 100 10.67 8.22 10.53
CA PRO A 100 11.96 8.62 9.91
C PRO A 100 13.19 8.45 10.81
N ASP A 101 12.99 8.34 12.11
CA ASP A 101 14.01 8.18 13.15
C ASP A 101 14.15 6.73 13.67
N ASP A 102 13.51 5.76 12.99
CA ASP A 102 13.42 4.35 13.36
C ASP A 102 12.94 4.10 14.81
N GLN A 103 12.25 5.05 15.44
CA GLN A 103 11.74 4.88 16.82
C GLN A 103 10.43 4.10 16.89
N TYR A 104 9.61 4.13 15.83
CA TYR A 104 8.29 3.53 15.83
C TYR A 104 8.11 2.60 14.62
N ILE A 105 7.59 1.40 14.88
CA ILE A 105 7.06 0.50 13.86
C ILE A 105 5.54 0.69 13.83
N LEU A 106 5.02 1.00 12.65
CA LEU A 106 3.59 1.12 12.39
C LEU A 106 3.14 -0.05 11.52
N THR A 107 2.06 -0.72 11.90
CA THR A 107 1.50 -1.85 11.16
C THR A 107 0.03 -1.66 10.89
N ALA A 108 -0.39 -2.01 9.68
CA ALA A 108 -1.78 -1.95 9.24
C ALA A 108 -2.30 -3.35 8.93
N ASP A 109 -3.50 -3.68 9.40
CA ASP A 109 -4.06 -5.03 9.27
C ASP A 109 -5.44 -5.09 8.60
N ARG A 110 -5.87 -6.32 8.30
CA ARG A 110 -7.18 -6.62 7.71
C ARG A 110 -8.35 -6.33 8.66
N ASP A 111 -8.12 -6.26 9.96
CA ASP A 111 -9.13 -5.98 10.98
C ASP A 111 -9.16 -4.51 11.40
N GLU A 112 -8.94 -3.63 10.43
CA GLU A 112 -9.12 -2.17 10.51
C GLU A 112 -8.11 -1.44 11.40
N LYS A 113 -7.12 -2.15 11.97
CA LYS A 113 -6.21 -1.53 12.95
C LYS A 113 -4.96 -1.01 12.29
N ILE A 114 -4.55 0.15 12.79
CA ILE A 114 -3.20 0.66 12.67
C ILE A 114 -2.60 0.66 14.07
N ARG A 115 -1.54 -0.11 14.29
CA ARG A 115 -0.84 -0.20 15.57
C ARG A 115 0.47 0.56 15.49
N VAL A 116 0.78 1.35 16.52
CA VAL A 116 2.06 2.04 16.68
C VAL A 116 2.80 1.43 17.85
N SER A 117 3.99 0.87 17.61
CA SER A 117 4.82 0.23 18.65
C SER A 117 6.23 0.81 18.65
N LEU A 118 6.93 0.79 19.79
CA LEU A 118 8.34 1.20 19.83
C LEU A 118 9.21 0.18 19.09
N ALA A 119 10.09 0.63 18.19
CA ALA A 119 10.94 -0.27 17.41
C ALA A 119 11.96 -1.03 18.28
N LYS A 120 12.53 -0.37 19.29
CA LYS A 120 13.50 -1.00 20.22
C LYS A 120 12.83 -1.91 21.27
N ALA A 121 11.53 -1.74 21.47
CA ALA A 121 10.74 -2.52 22.42
C ALA A 121 9.34 -2.78 21.85
N PRO A 122 9.19 -3.65 20.82
CA PRO A 122 7.94 -3.80 20.07
C PRO A 122 6.75 -4.32 20.89
N TYR A 123 7.02 -4.89 22.07
CA TYR A 123 6.00 -5.25 23.06
C TYR A 123 5.31 -4.02 23.66
N TYR A 124 5.94 -2.85 23.63
CA TYR A 124 5.33 -1.59 24.06
C TYR A 124 4.53 -0.97 22.92
N ILE A 125 3.20 -1.01 23.07
CA ILE A 125 2.26 -0.37 22.15
C ILE A 125 2.04 1.05 22.61
N VAL A 126 2.35 2.00 21.73
CA VAL A 126 2.25 3.44 22.00
C VAL A 126 0.81 3.91 21.81
N ALA A 127 0.21 3.52 20.68
CA ALA A 127 -1.14 3.92 20.32
C ALA A 127 -1.75 2.97 19.29
N TYR A 128 -3.06 3.10 19.10
CA TYR A 128 -3.78 2.59 17.94
C TYR A 128 -4.49 3.75 17.25
N CYS A 129 -4.39 3.82 15.92
CA CYS A 129 -5.19 4.76 15.14
C CYS A 129 -6.48 4.04 14.72
N LEU A 130 -7.57 4.30 15.45
CA LEU A 130 -8.85 3.61 15.31
C LEU A 130 -9.89 4.52 14.63
N GLY A 131 -10.53 4.03 13.57
CA GLY A 131 -11.59 4.77 12.88
C GLY A 131 -12.00 4.18 11.53
N HIS A 132 -11.08 3.48 10.87
CA HIS A 132 -11.40 2.73 9.65
C HIS A 132 -12.46 1.64 9.92
N LYS A 133 -13.27 1.35 8.89
CA LYS A 133 -14.39 0.38 8.97
C LYS A 133 -14.20 -0.88 8.13
N GLU A 134 -13.14 -0.91 7.34
CA GLU A 134 -12.68 -2.07 6.59
C GLU A 134 -11.14 -2.14 6.68
N PHE A 135 -10.54 -3.17 6.12
CA PHE A 135 -9.09 -3.38 6.09
C PHE A 135 -8.29 -2.11 5.71
N VAL A 136 -7.15 -1.90 6.35
CA VAL A 136 -6.24 -0.79 6.03
C VAL A 136 -5.22 -1.27 5.00
N SER A 137 -5.32 -0.81 3.76
CA SER A 137 -4.53 -1.32 2.64
C SER A 137 -3.14 -0.73 2.55
N LYS A 138 -2.99 0.54 2.93
CA LYS A 138 -1.73 1.29 2.85
C LYS A 138 -1.59 2.26 4.00
N ILE A 139 -0.36 2.41 4.49
CA ILE A 139 0.04 3.46 5.43
C ILE A 139 1.33 4.13 4.96
N LEU A 140 1.49 5.41 5.28
CA LEU A 140 2.66 6.20 4.94
C LEU A 140 2.94 7.22 6.05
N VAL A 141 4.06 7.09 6.75
CA VAL A 141 4.56 8.16 7.62
C VAL A 141 5.08 9.28 6.74
N ILE A 142 4.68 10.51 7.04
CA ILE A 142 4.94 11.65 6.15
C ILE A 142 6.36 12.19 6.43
N PRO A 143 7.33 12.08 5.49
CA PRO A 143 8.75 12.29 5.79
C PRO A 143 9.10 13.66 6.40
N ASN A 144 8.48 14.74 5.91
CA ASN A 144 8.68 16.11 6.39
C ASN A 144 7.73 16.51 7.55
N TYR A 145 6.79 15.64 7.91
CA TYR A 145 5.88 15.84 9.06
C TYR A 145 5.87 14.57 9.89
N PRO A 146 6.94 14.31 10.68
CA PRO A 146 7.21 13.00 11.27
C PRO A 146 6.22 12.57 12.35
N ASP A 147 5.27 13.41 12.73
CA ASP A 147 4.17 13.08 13.66
C ASP A 147 2.88 12.68 12.92
N LEU A 148 2.84 12.84 11.60
CA LEU A 148 1.68 12.54 10.77
C LEU A 148 1.81 11.20 10.04
N LEU A 149 0.70 10.49 9.99
CA LEU A 149 0.53 9.26 9.22
C LEU A 149 -0.66 9.43 8.28
N LEU A 150 -0.47 9.10 7.02
CA LEU A 150 -1.57 8.91 6.07
C LEU A 150 -1.90 7.42 5.97
N SER A 151 -3.19 7.08 6.01
CA SER A 151 -3.68 5.72 5.77
C SER A 151 -4.79 5.69 4.73
N ALA A 152 -4.92 4.54 4.08
CA ALA A 152 -6.02 4.25 3.17
C ALA A 152 -6.67 2.89 3.49
N SER A 153 -7.97 2.78 3.25
CA SER A 153 -8.75 1.59 3.62
C SER A 153 -9.74 1.18 2.53
N GLY A 154 -10.16 -0.09 2.59
CA GLY A 154 -11.29 -0.60 1.83
C GLY A 154 -12.63 0.09 2.15
N ASP A 155 -12.70 0.89 3.21
CA ASP A 155 -13.87 1.72 3.55
C ASP A 155 -13.98 2.96 2.63
N SER A 156 -13.10 3.08 1.64
CA SER A 156 -13.03 4.17 0.67
C SER A 156 -12.69 5.52 1.31
N THR A 157 -11.95 5.52 2.43
CA THR A 157 -11.42 6.73 3.06
C THR A 157 -9.90 6.79 3.04
N LEU A 158 -9.38 8.00 2.88
CA LEU A 158 -8.04 8.39 3.30
C LEU A 158 -8.13 9.07 4.65
N ARG A 159 -7.27 8.71 5.61
CA ARG A 159 -7.25 9.33 6.94
C ARG A 159 -5.86 9.80 7.30
N LEU A 160 -5.81 10.98 7.91
CA LEU A 160 -4.60 11.58 8.45
C LEU A 160 -4.64 11.47 9.98
N TRP A 161 -3.52 11.09 10.58
CA TRP A 161 -3.43 10.82 12.01
C TRP A 161 -2.24 11.50 12.64
N GLU A 162 -2.40 12.00 13.86
CA GLU A 162 -1.30 12.15 14.82
C GLU A 162 -1.03 10.79 15.47
N TYR A 163 -0.21 9.97 14.81
CA TYR A 163 -0.14 8.53 15.10
C TYR A 163 0.39 8.20 16.50
N LYS A 164 1.24 9.07 17.08
CA LYS A 164 1.75 8.88 18.46
C LYS A 164 0.66 9.00 19.51
N LYS A 165 -0.40 9.75 19.22
CA LYS A 165 -1.59 9.89 20.07
C LYS A 165 -2.73 8.97 19.66
N GLY A 166 -2.69 8.45 18.43
CA GLY A 166 -3.79 7.69 17.84
C GLY A 166 -4.99 8.55 17.45
N GLU A 167 -4.78 9.85 17.29
CA GLU A 167 -5.85 10.83 17.01
C GLU A 167 -6.02 11.02 15.51
N GLU A 168 -7.25 10.91 15.03
CA GLU A 168 -7.62 11.27 13.66
C GLU A 168 -7.75 12.78 13.55
N VAL A 169 -7.01 13.37 12.62
CA VAL A 169 -7.05 14.82 12.37
C VAL A 169 -7.80 15.17 11.09
N HIS A 170 -7.90 14.23 10.14
CA HIS A 170 -8.68 14.43 8.91
C HIS A 170 -9.14 13.11 8.29
N CYS A 171 -10.32 13.13 7.68
CA CYS A 171 -10.89 12.02 6.95
C CYS A 171 -11.49 12.50 5.62
N CYS A 172 -10.95 11.95 4.53
CA CYS A 172 -11.33 12.26 3.16
C CYS A 172 -12.03 11.04 2.54
N HIS A 173 -13.28 11.21 2.09
CA HIS A 173 -14.05 10.15 1.45
C HIS A 173 -13.80 10.15 -0.05
N LEU A 174 -13.20 9.07 -0.56
CA LEU A 174 -12.84 8.94 -1.98
C LEU A 174 -14.07 8.86 -2.88
N SER A 175 -15.22 8.42 -2.37
CA SER A 175 -16.49 8.44 -3.11
C SER A 175 -16.85 9.83 -3.64
N ASN A 176 -16.48 10.89 -2.91
CA ASN A 176 -16.80 12.27 -3.27
C ASN A 176 -15.85 12.84 -4.35
N ILE A 177 -14.74 12.14 -4.61
CA ILE A 177 -13.67 12.58 -5.53
C ILE A 177 -13.66 11.71 -6.78
N CYS A 178 -13.70 10.39 -6.59
CA CYS A 178 -13.53 9.40 -7.63
C CYS A 178 -14.85 9.06 -8.37
N GLY A 179 -16.00 9.56 -7.90
CA GLY A 179 -17.31 9.25 -8.49
C GLY A 179 -17.91 10.43 -9.28
N PRO A 180 -18.51 10.20 -10.46
CA PRO A 180 -19.57 11.08 -10.97
C PRO A 180 -20.87 10.85 -10.16
N GLU A 181 -21.74 11.86 -10.08
CA GLU A 181 -23.02 11.87 -9.32
C GLU A 181 -23.99 10.67 -9.59
N THR A 182 -23.69 9.79 -10.54
CA THR A 182 -24.59 8.74 -11.07
C THR A 182 -24.05 7.31 -11.03
N THR A 183 -22.98 7.00 -10.27
CA THR A 183 -22.45 5.62 -10.19
C THR A 183 -23.01 4.80 -9.02
N LYS A 184 -22.96 3.47 -9.17
CA LYS A 184 -23.62 2.44 -8.34
C LYS A 184 -23.42 2.70 -6.84
N PRO A 185 -24.46 2.54 -6.00
CA PRO A 185 -24.41 2.87 -4.57
C PRO A 185 -23.33 2.13 -3.75
N ASP A 186 -22.79 1.01 -4.27
CA ASP A 186 -21.81 0.16 -3.59
C ASP A 186 -20.40 0.18 -4.19
N GLN A 187 -20.06 1.15 -5.05
CA GLN A 187 -18.71 1.22 -5.61
C GLN A 187 -17.68 1.55 -4.52
N LYS A 188 -16.74 0.62 -4.29
CA LYS A 188 -15.64 0.79 -3.35
C LYS A 188 -14.35 1.22 -4.06
N TYR A 189 -13.53 1.99 -3.36
CA TYR A 189 -12.28 2.57 -3.87
C TYR A 189 -11.08 2.12 -3.02
N PRO A 190 -10.73 0.81 -2.99
CA PRO A 190 -9.58 0.37 -2.23
C PRO A 190 -8.29 0.91 -2.88
N VAL A 191 -7.49 1.60 -2.08
CA VAL A 191 -6.24 2.22 -2.54
C VAL A 191 -5.17 1.15 -2.66
N SER A 192 -4.57 1.06 -3.85
CA SER A 192 -3.53 0.08 -4.18
C SER A 192 -2.11 0.62 -4.05
N ARG A 193 -1.95 1.95 -4.15
CA ARG A 193 -0.67 2.65 -4.04
C ARG A 193 -0.88 4.04 -3.44
N ILE A 194 0.04 4.42 -2.56
CA ILE A 194 0.25 5.80 -2.10
C ILE A 194 1.72 6.13 -2.34
N THR A 195 1.99 7.30 -2.90
CA THR A 195 3.32 7.89 -3.01
C THR A 195 3.28 9.36 -2.60
N TYR A 196 4.40 9.88 -2.13
CA TYR A 196 4.51 11.23 -1.57
C TYR A 196 5.74 11.95 -2.10
N CYS A 197 5.56 13.22 -2.42
CA CYS A 197 6.64 14.14 -2.74
C CYS A 197 6.80 15.15 -1.60
N CYS A 198 8.02 15.23 -1.05
CA CYS A 198 8.36 16.23 -0.03
C CYS A 198 8.26 17.64 -0.59
N GLU A 199 8.68 17.85 -1.84
CA GLU A 199 8.53 19.12 -2.53
C GLU A 199 7.04 19.41 -2.78
N GLY A 200 6.53 20.49 -2.17
CA GLY A 200 5.12 20.87 -2.27
C GLY A 200 4.14 20.03 -1.44
N SER A 201 4.61 18.98 -0.75
CA SER A 201 3.79 18.10 0.11
C SER A 201 2.65 17.42 -0.63
N TYR A 202 2.95 16.83 -1.79
CA TYR A 202 1.96 16.20 -2.65
C TYR A 202 1.84 14.70 -2.40
N VAL A 203 0.61 14.21 -2.41
CA VAL A 203 0.27 12.79 -2.31
C VAL A 203 -0.38 12.38 -3.62
N ALA A 204 0.08 11.28 -4.22
CA ALA A 204 -0.60 10.65 -5.34
C ALA A 204 -1.03 9.24 -4.95
N ILE A 205 -2.26 8.88 -5.33
CA ILE A 205 -2.82 7.55 -5.05
C ILE A 205 -3.31 6.87 -6.32
N LEU A 206 -3.32 5.54 -6.27
CA LEU A 206 -4.04 4.69 -7.22
C LEU A 206 -5.14 3.93 -6.48
N CYS A 207 -6.33 3.90 -7.08
CA CYS A 207 -7.40 3.01 -6.64
C CYS A 207 -7.39 1.74 -7.50
N ASP A 208 -7.69 0.59 -6.90
CA ASP A 208 -7.78 -0.67 -7.63
C ASP A 208 -8.82 -0.58 -8.76
N ARG A 209 -8.47 -1.14 -9.93
CA ARG A 209 -9.33 -1.19 -11.14
C ARG A 209 -9.81 0.16 -11.67
N ILE A 210 -9.20 1.27 -11.25
CA ILE A 210 -9.49 2.60 -11.76
C ILE A 210 -8.22 3.15 -12.44
N PRO A 211 -8.24 3.39 -13.77
CA PRO A 211 -7.09 3.91 -14.50
C PRO A 211 -6.98 5.44 -14.30
N THR A 212 -6.87 5.89 -13.06
CA THR A 212 -6.78 7.31 -12.71
C THR A 212 -5.87 7.51 -11.53
N VAL A 213 -4.94 8.45 -11.66
CA VAL A 213 -4.13 8.95 -10.54
C VAL A 213 -4.87 10.10 -9.90
N TYR A 214 -5.07 10.05 -8.58
CA TYR A 214 -5.62 11.16 -7.82
C TYR A 214 -4.50 11.84 -7.05
N ILE A 215 -4.38 13.16 -7.22
CA ILE A 215 -3.35 13.98 -6.62
C ILE A 215 -3.99 14.89 -5.57
N PHE A 216 -3.36 14.91 -4.42
CA PHE A 216 -3.70 15.72 -3.27
C PHE A 216 -2.49 16.52 -2.83
N GLN A 217 -2.75 17.59 -2.09
CA GLN A 217 -1.74 18.32 -1.35
C GLN A 217 -2.06 18.24 0.14
N LEU A 218 -1.05 17.91 0.93
CA LEU A 218 -1.14 17.99 2.38
C LEU A 218 -0.96 19.45 2.80
N ASP A 219 -1.99 19.99 3.44
CA ASP A 219 -1.90 21.21 4.22
C ASP A 219 -1.61 20.80 5.66
N ALA A 220 -0.33 20.81 6.04
CA ALA A 220 0.10 20.36 7.35
C ALA A 220 -0.28 21.34 8.48
N VAL A 221 -0.51 22.61 8.17
CA VAL A 221 -0.93 23.61 9.17
C VAL A 221 -2.37 23.36 9.58
N ALA A 222 -3.25 23.15 8.59
CA ALA A 222 -4.64 22.77 8.85
C ALA A 222 -4.83 21.26 9.04
N GLN A 223 -3.74 20.47 8.99
CA GLN A 223 -3.74 19.01 9.10
C GLN A 223 -4.80 18.34 8.21
N GLN A 224 -4.86 18.73 6.94
CA GLN A 224 -5.89 18.26 6.02
C GLN A 224 -5.31 17.85 4.66
N LEU A 225 -6.03 16.96 3.97
CA LEU A 225 -5.67 16.52 2.64
C LEU A 225 -6.57 17.22 1.62
N VAL A 226 -5.97 18.09 0.79
CA VAL A 226 -6.69 18.90 -0.19
C VAL A 226 -6.58 18.25 -1.56
N TYR A 227 -7.70 17.84 -2.15
CA TYR A 227 -7.72 17.33 -3.52
C TYR A 227 -7.27 18.41 -4.53
N ARG A 228 -6.41 18.04 -5.48
CA ARG A 228 -5.85 18.95 -6.47
C ARG A 228 -6.24 18.60 -7.89
N GLN A 229 -6.06 17.35 -8.29
CA GLN A 229 -6.20 16.93 -9.68
C GLN A 229 -6.45 15.43 -9.79
N GLN A 230 -7.08 15.03 -10.89
CA GLN A 230 -7.07 13.66 -11.37
C GLN A 230 -6.43 13.58 -12.75
N ILE A 231 -5.68 12.51 -13.01
CA ILE A 231 -5.07 12.19 -14.31
C ILE A 231 -5.65 10.85 -14.76
N SER A 232 -6.60 10.90 -15.68
CA SER A 232 -7.22 9.69 -16.24
C SER A 232 -6.43 9.18 -17.44
N LEU A 233 -6.08 7.91 -17.39
CA LEU A 233 -5.35 7.19 -18.44
C LEU A 233 -6.28 6.17 -19.12
N LYS A 234 -5.83 5.65 -20.27
CA LYS A 234 -6.64 4.74 -21.09
C LYS A 234 -6.55 3.30 -20.61
N HIS A 235 -5.37 2.91 -20.17
CA HIS A 235 -5.07 1.56 -19.73
C HIS A 235 -4.81 1.54 -18.22
N LYS A 236 -4.69 0.32 -17.72
CA LYS A 236 -4.46 0.07 -16.30
C LYS A 236 -3.09 0.59 -15.89
N ILE A 237 -3.05 1.22 -14.71
CA ILE A 237 -1.82 1.73 -14.13
C ILE A 237 -1.21 0.66 -13.24
N TRP A 238 0.08 0.37 -13.43
CA TRP A 238 0.82 -0.61 -12.63
C TRP A 238 1.46 0.02 -11.41
N ASP A 239 2.10 1.18 -11.55
CA ASP A 239 2.71 1.91 -10.45
C ASP A 239 2.86 3.41 -10.72
N ILE A 240 3.10 4.18 -9.66
CA ILE A 240 3.38 5.62 -9.69
C ILE A 240 4.53 5.97 -8.75
N ALA A 241 5.37 6.91 -9.16
CA ALA A 241 6.47 7.40 -8.35
C ALA A 241 6.70 8.89 -8.58
N PHE A 242 6.91 9.64 -7.49
CA PHE A 242 7.41 11.00 -7.59
C PHE A 242 8.93 10.99 -7.68
N GLU A 243 9.44 11.89 -8.50
CA GLU A 243 10.81 12.37 -8.43
C GLU A 243 10.94 13.41 -7.30
N GLU A 244 12.16 13.64 -6.82
CA GLU A 244 12.44 14.65 -5.79
C GLU A 244 11.98 16.05 -6.21
N THR A 245 12.01 16.34 -7.51
CA THR A 245 11.60 17.62 -8.14
C THR A 245 10.08 17.79 -8.26
N GLY A 246 9.29 16.79 -7.86
CA GLY A 246 7.82 16.80 -7.98
C GLY A 246 7.26 16.27 -9.31
N ASP A 247 8.13 15.93 -10.27
CA ASP A 247 7.73 15.20 -11.48
C ASP A 247 7.13 13.83 -11.09
N LEU A 248 6.05 13.44 -11.76
CA LEU A 248 5.30 12.21 -11.49
C LEU A 248 5.47 11.24 -12.66
N TRP A 249 6.09 10.10 -12.38
CA TRP A 249 6.21 8.97 -13.28
C TRP A 249 5.03 8.03 -13.11
N ILE A 250 4.44 7.60 -14.22
CA ILE A 250 3.31 6.66 -14.25
C ILE A 250 3.66 5.50 -15.18
N LEU A 251 3.68 4.28 -14.65
CA LEU A 251 3.87 3.05 -15.41
C LEU A 251 2.52 2.44 -15.76
N GLU A 252 2.27 2.23 -17.04
CA GLU A 252 0.97 1.83 -17.60
C GLU A 252 1.08 0.51 -18.37
N GLU A 253 -0.02 -0.23 -18.40
CA GLU A 253 -0.24 -1.42 -19.21
C GLU A 253 -0.49 -1.07 -20.68
N ASP A 254 0.45 -0.33 -21.29
CA ASP A 254 0.42 0.07 -22.69
C ASP A 254 1.76 -0.26 -23.34
N ARG A 255 1.77 -1.19 -24.30
CA ARG A 255 2.98 -1.59 -25.00
C ARG A 255 3.58 -0.44 -25.82
N GLU A 256 2.80 0.50 -26.33
CA GLU A 256 3.30 1.59 -27.18
C GLU A 256 3.83 2.75 -26.35
N ALA A 257 3.15 3.06 -25.24
CA ALA A 257 3.50 4.14 -24.33
C ALA A 257 3.51 3.67 -22.86
N PRO A 258 4.44 2.76 -22.48
CA PRO A 258 4.41 2.07 -21.19
C PRO A 258 4.72 2.98 -20.00
N LEU A 259 5.32 4.14 -20.26
CA LEU A 259 5.76 5.07 -19.24
C LEU A 259 5.35 6.48 -19.65
N GLN A 260 4.74 7.20 -18.71
CA GLN A 260 4.30 8.58 -18.85
C GLN A 260 5.01 9.45 -17.80
N LEU A 261 5.33 10.68 -18.16
CA LEU A 261 5.90 11.67 -17.25
C LEU A 261 4.97 12.88 -17.18
N TYR A 262 4.67 13.32 -15.96
CA TYR A 262 3.87 14.50 -15.71
C TYR A 262 4.64 15.49 -14.83
N ARG A 263 4.67 16.76 -15.20
CA ARG A 263 5.38 17.81 -14.48
C ARG A 263 4.42 18.81 -13.86
N PRO A 264 4.62 19.23 -12.59
CA PRO A 264 3.82 20.29 -12.00
C PRO A 264 4.13 21.64 -12.68
N CYS A 265 3.12 22.22 -13.32
CA CYS A 265 3.14 23.53 -13.96
C CYS A 265 1.91 24.32 -13.50
N ASP A 266 2.12 25.43 -12.78
CA ASP A 266 1.04 26.30 -12.24
C ASP A 266 0.05 25.55 -11.33
N GLY A 267 0.54 24.60 -10.53
CA GLY A 267 -0.28 23.81 -9.61
C GLY A 267 -1.06 22.66 -10.26
N GLN A 268 -0.80 22.36 -11.53
CA GLN A 268 -1.35 21.19 -12.23
C GLN A 268 -0.25 20.36 -12.88
N TRP A 269 -0.37 19.04 -12.82
CA TRP A 269 0.48 18.09 -13.51
C TRP A 269 0.10 18.01 -14.98
N LYS A 270 1.02 18.40 -15.85
CA LYS A 270 0.86 18.38 -17.32
C LYS A 270 1.77 17.31 -17.92
N PRO A 271 1.33 16.59 -18.96
CA PRO A 271 2.15 15.55 -19.58
C PRO A 271 3.38 16.15 -20.26
N VAL A 272 4.52 15.48 -20.11
CA VAL A 272 5.81 15.81 -20.74
C VAL A 272 6.12 14.72 -21.75
N THR A 273 6.44 15.10 -22.99
CA THR A 273 6.70 14.14 -24.08
C THR A 273 8.10 14.26 -24.69
N ASP A 274 8.78 15.39 -24.47
CA ASP A 274 10.08 15.71 -25.05
C ASP A 274 11.27 15.42 -24.11
N ASP A 275 11.01 14.84 -22.93
CA ASP A 275 12.06 14.47 -21.99
C ASP A 275 12.94 13.32 -22.51
N LYS A 276 14.27 13.52 -22.47
CA LYS A 276 15.23 12.53 -22.98
C LYS A 276 15.27 11.24 -22.14
N GLY A 277 15.09 11.36 -20.82
CA GLY A 277 15.05 10.24 -19.89
C GLY A 277 13.82 9.37 -20.14
N LEU A 278 12.65 10.00 -20.28
CA LEU A 278 11.40 9.35 -20.66
C LEU A 278 11.57 8.60 -21.98
N GLN A 279 12.04 9.25 -23.05
CA GLN A 279 12.18 8.59 -24.35
C GLN A 279 13.13 7.39 -24.31
N LYS A 280 14.24 7.49 -23.57
CA LYS A 280 15.19 6.40 -23.38
C LYS A 280 14.56 5.24 -22.61
N MET A 281 13.88 5.51 -21.50
CA MET A 281 13.30 4.48 -20.64
C MET A 281 12.09 3.82 -21.31
N SER A 282 11.20 4.60 -21.92
CA SER A 282 10.06 4.06 -22.68
C SER A 282 10.53 3.15 -23.81
N LYS A 283 11.60 3.52 -24.53
CA LYS A 283 12.22 2.62 -25.53
C LYS A 283 12.70 1.31 -24.88
N TYR A 284 13.43 1.39 -23.77
CA TYR A 284 13.93 0.21 -23.07
C TYR A 284 12.78 -0.73 -22.64
N LEU A 285 11.70 -0.18 -22.08
CA LEU A 285 10.53 -0.96 -21.67
C LEU A 285 9.83 -1.63 -22.87
N ARG A 286 9.71 -0.92 -24.00
CA ARG A 286 9.15 -1.50 -25.23
C ARG A 286 9.99 -2.64 -25.77
N ASP A 287 11.31 -2.44 -25.82
CA ASP A 287 12.25 -3.44 -26.33
C ASP A 287 12.27 -4.71 -25.45
N ASN A 288 11.87 -4.60 -24.18
CA ASN A 288 11.84 -5.69 -23.20
C ASN A 288 10.42 -6.02 -22.69
N TRP A 289 9.38 -5.70 -23.48
CA TRP A 289 7.99 -5.84 -23.04
C TRP A 289 7.59 -7.26 -22.62
N THR A 290 8.26 -8.28 -23.16
CA THR A 290 8.03 -9.69 -22.85
C THR A 290 8.13 -10.01 -21.36
N VAL A 291 8.88 -9.23 -20.58
CA VAL A 291 8.98 -9.36 -19.12
C VAL A 291 7.65 -9.07 -18.43
N PHE A 292 6.77 -8.28 -19.04
CA PHE A 292 5.49 -7.86 -18.47
C PHE A 292 4.30 -8.68 -18.96
N GLU A 293 4.44 -9.53 -19.99
CA GLU A 293 3.31 -10.25 -20.60
C GLU A 293 2.52 -11.11 -19.59
N GLY A 294 3.19 -11.66 -18.58
CA GLY A 294 2.53 -12.41 -17.50
C GLY A 294 1.66 -11.56 -16.55
N PHE A 295 1.86 -10.24 -16.53
CA PHE A 295 1.15 -9.30 -15.66
C PHE A 295 0.00 -8.56 -16.38
N VAL A 296 0.03 -8.53 -17.71
CA VAL A 296 -1.04 -7.94 -18.53
C VAL A 296 -2.38 -8.62 -18.19
N GLY A 297 -3.38 -7.84 -17.81
CA GLY A 297 -4.72 -8.30 -17.45
C GLY A 297 -4.86 -8.90 -16.06
N THR A 298 -3.78 -9.06 -15.27
CA THR A 298 -3.90 -9.60 -13.91
C THR A 298 -4.53 -8.58 -12.95
N GLU A 299 -5.62 -8.92 -12.28
CA GLU A 299 -6.25 -8.04 -11.31
C GLU A 299 -5.63 -8.21 -9.90
N ARG A 300 -5.49 -7.10 -9.15
CA ARG A 300 -5.18 -7.18 -7.72
C ARG A 300 -6.47 -7.46 -6.95
N HIS A 301 -6.56 -8.63 -6.32
CA HIS A 301 -7.81 -9.07 -5.70
C HIS A 301 -8.02 -8.53 -4.27
N TYR A 302 -8.26 -7.22 -4.13
CA TYR A 302 -8.74 -6.61 -2.87
C TYR A 302 -10.12 -7.13 -2.45
N SER A 303 -10.89 -7.70 -3.39
CA SER A 303 -12.20 -8.31 -3.13
C SER A 303 -12.16 -9.35 -2.01
N SER A 304 -11.08 -10.14 -1.94
CA SER A 304 -10.89 -11.17 -0.92
C SER A 304 -10.65 -10.63 0.50
N LEU A 305 -10.24 -9.36 0.62
CA LEU A 305 -9.95 -8.73 1.90
C LEU A 305 -11.22 -8.26 2.61
N TYR A 306 -12.29 -7.92 1.86
CA TYR A 306 -13.58 -7.59 2.46
C TYR A 306 -14.13 -8.77 3.26
N LYS A 307 -14.68 -8.46 4.43
CA LYS A 307 -15.34 -9.46 5.28
C LYS A 307 -16.68 -9.82 4.65
N ALA A 308 -16.97 -11.12 4.51
CA ALA A 308 -18.29 -11.56 4.12
C ALA A 308 -19.27 -11.24 5.25
N SER A 309 -20.27 -10.39 4.96
CA SER A 309 -21.38 -10.16 5.89
C SER A 309 -22.40 -11.28 5.72
N PHE A 310 -22.53 -12.14 6.73
CA PHE A 310 -23.66 -13.06 6.84
C PHE A 310 -24.74 -12.39 7.68
N ASP A 311 -25.91 -12.14 7.11
CA ASP A 311 -27.07 -11.65 7.87
C ASP A 311 -27.73 -12.81 8.64
N ASN A 312 -27.01 -13.27 9.65
CA ASN A 312 -27.47 -14.33 10.54
C ASN A 312 -28.77 -13.95 11.25
N MET A 313 -29.11 -12.65 11.33
CA MET A 313 -30.33 -12.16 11.97
C MET A 313 -31.54 -12.35 11.06
N ALA A 314 -31.45 -11.95 9.78
CA ALA A 314 -32.51 -12.20 8.82
C ALA A 314 -32.77 -13.70 8.65
N ASP A 315 -31.72 -14.51 8.49
CA ASP A 315 -31.81 -15.97 8.43
C ASP A 315 -32.46 -16.56 9.69
N TYR A 316 -32.09 -16.05 10.88
CA TYR A 316 -32.69 -16.48 12.13
C TYR A 316 -34.18 -16.11 12.22
N LEU A 317 -34.55 -14.89 11.81
CA LEU A 317 -35.92 -14.40 11.81
C LEU A 317 -36.80 -15.20 10.86
N GLN A 318 -36.31 -15.49 9.65
CA GLN A 318 -36.99 -16.34 8.68
C GLN A 318 -37.23 -17.75 9.23
N ARG A 319 -36.20 -18.38 9.81
CA ARG A 319 -36.33 -19.70 10.49
C ARG A 319 -37.27 -19.64 11.69
N LYS A 320 -37.36 -18.50 12.38
CA LYS A 320 -38.31 -18.31 13.49
C LYS A 320 -39.74 -18.21 12.97
N GLU A 321 -39.96 -17.49 11.88
CA GLU A 321 -41.26 -17.34 11.25
C GLU A 321 -41.78 -18.68 10.69
N GLU A 322 -40.93 -19.45 10.02
CA GLU A 322 -41.25 -20.80 9.54
C GLU A 322 -41.67 -21.73 10.69
N ARG A 323 -40.94 -21.69 11.83
CA ARG A 323 -41.30 -22.46 13.03
C ARG A 323 -42.67 -22.08 13.58
N LEU A 324 -43.00 -20.78 13.62
CA LEU A 324 -44.30 -20.29 14.08
C LEU A 324 -45.44 -20.71 13.13
N GLN A 325 -45.20 -20.67 11.81
CA GLN A 325 -46.17 -21.13 10.81
C GLN A 325 -46.42 -22.65 10.91
N GLN A 326 -45.37 -23.46 11.10
CA GLN A 326 -45.50 -24.90 11.30
C GLN A 326 -46.26 -25.25 12.59
N GLN A 327 -46.06 -24.50 13.68
CA GLN A 327 -46.81 -24.68 14.91
C GLN A 327 -48.29 -24.31 14.76
N LYS A 328 -48.62 -23.26 13.99
CA LYS A 328 -50.01 -22.92 13.66
C LYS A 328 -50.70 -24.01 12.84
N LYS A 329 -50.01 -24.56 11.84
CA LYS A 329 -50.51 -25.68 11.01
C LYS A 329 -50.76 -26.98 11.78
N LYS A 330 -50.02 -27.22 12.88
CA LYS A 330 -50.23 -28.39 13.76
C LYS A 330 -51.34 -28.21 14.80
N ARG A 331 -51.85 -26.98 14.97
CA ARG A 331 -52.91 -26.64 15.95
C ARG A 331 -54.28 -26.46 15.30
N GLN A 332 -54.34 -26.43 13.97
CA GLN A 332 -55.56 -26.63 13.17
C GLN A 332 -55.68 -28.11 12.85
#